data_AF-B4SD49-F1
#
_entry.id   AF-B4SD49-F1
#
_cell.length_a   1.000
_cell.length_b   1.000
_cell.length_c   1.000
_cell.angle_alpha   90.00
_cell.angle_beta   90.00
_cell.angle_gamma   90.00
#
_symmetry.space_group_name_H-M   'P 1'
#
loop_
_entity.id
_entity.type
_entity.pdbx_description
1 polymer ?
#
loop_
_entity_poly.entity_id
_entity_poly.type
_entity_poly.pdbx_seq_one_letter_code
_entity_poly.pdbx_strand_id
1 'polypeptide(L)'
;MQVRSGFYTVNQKTLMPVPVIYITALLLFLAVLPLPLEFYSLLRVVAAGTFAWGAYRNFGKRVLLLPLAYTLFAILFNPVMEINLAKEIWIPIDLVAGLFLLLTKNHIAE
;
A
#
# COMPACT_ATOMS: atom_id res chain seq x y z
N MET A 1 -33.23 -0.60 8.11
CA MET A 1 -33.45 -1.08 6.72
C MET A 1 -32.14 -1.73 6.25
N GLN A 2 -32.01 -3.04 6.39
CA GLN A 2 -30.83 -3.79 5.94
C GLN A 2 -31.05 -4.22 4.49
N VAL A 3 -30.39 -3.52 3.56
CA VAL A 3 -30.34 -3.99 2.17
C VAL A 3 -29.32 -5.11 2.13
N ARG A 4 -29.80 -6.36 2.14
CA ARG A 4 -29.01 -7.57 1.88
C ARG A 4 -28.70 -7.64 0.39
N SER A 5 -27.58 -7.09 -0.06
CA SER A 5 -26.98 -7.46 -1.35
C SER A 5 -26.13 -8.72 -1.15
N GLY A 6 -26.48 -9.80 -1.83
CA GLY A 6 -25.88 -11.13 -1.70
C GLY A 6 -24.48 -11.30 -2.30
N PHE A 7 -23.63 -10.27 -2.25
CA PHE A 7 -22.27 -10.33 -2.78
C PHE A 7 -21.28 -9.75 -1.76
N TYR A 8 -20.36 -10.61 -1.29
CA TYR A 8 -19.21 -10.33 -0.42
C TYR A 8 -19.50 -10.04 1.07
N THR A 9 -19.75 -11.09 1.85
CA THR A 9 -19.32 -11.07 3.26
C THR A 9 -17.80 -11.13 3.30
N VAL A 10 -17.13 -9.98 3.08
CA VAL A 10 -15.70 -9.85 3.37
C VAL A 10 -15.53 -10.11 4.86
N ASN A 11 -14.86 -11.20 5.20
CA ASN A 11 -14.48 -11.48 6.58
C ASN A 11 -13.41 -10.46 7.00
N GLN A 12 -13.84 -9.27 7.44
CA GLN A 12 -13.03 -8.13 7.89
C GLN A 12 -12.25 -8.44 9.19
N LYS A 13 -12.06 -9.70 9.57
CA LYS A 13 -11.29 -10.07 10.77
C LYS A 13 -9.80 -10.31 10.49
N THR A 14 -9.41 -10.48 9.22
CA THR A 14 -8.00 -10.67 8.85
C THR A 14 -7.27 -9.32 8.85
N LEU A 15 -6.45 -9.08 9.87
CA LEU A 15 -5.58 -7.91 9.97
C LEU A 15 -4.22 -8.25 9.36
N MET A 16 -3.55 -7.26 8.78
CA MET A 16 -2.18 -7.51 8.35
C MET A 16 -1.26 -7.59 9.57
N PRO A 17 -0.29 -8.51 9.60
CA PRO A 17 0.70 -8.54 10.65
C PRO A 17 1.48 -7.23 10.66
N VAL A 18 1.60 -6.62 11.85
CA VAL A 18 2.37 -5.39 12.08
C VAL A 18 3.79 -5.45 11.48
N PRO A 19 4.53 -6.59 11.50
CA PRO A 19 5.85 -6.66 10.87
C PRO A 19 5.85 -6.35 9.37
N VAL A 20 4.79 -6.70 8.64
CA VAL A 20 4.70 -6.46 7.18
C VAL A 20 4.68 -4.97 6.89
N ILE A 21 3.99 -4.17 7.72
CA ILE A 21 3.95 -2.71 7.60
C ILE A 21 5.36 -2.14 7.75
N TYR A 22 6.07 -2.54 8.81
CA TYR A 22 7.40 -2.02 9.11
C TYR A 22 8.44 -2.44 8.06
N ILE A 23 8.39 -3.70 7.60
CA ILE A 23 9.27 -4.17 6.53
C ILE A 23 9.01 -3.39 5.24
N THR A 24 7.75 -3.19 4.86
CA THR A 24 7.39 -2.44 3.64
C THR A 24 7.83 -0.98 3.74
N ALA A 25 7.60 -0.33 4.88
CA ALA A 25 8.06 1.04 5.12
C ALA A 25 9.59 1.15 5.07
N LEU A 26 10.30 0.20 5.66
CA LEU A 26 11.77 0.15 5.61
C LEU A 26 12.27 0.00 4.17
N LEU A 27 11.67 -0.90 3.37
CA LEU A 27 12.03 -1.07 1.97
C LEU A 27 11.77 0.21 1.15
N LEU A 28 10.67 0.92 1.40
CA LEU A 28 10.37 2.20 0.77
C LEU A 28 11.43 3.27 1.12
N PHE A 29 11.91 3.31 2.37
CA PHE A 29 12.98 4.24 2.75
C PHE A 29 14.35 3.84 2.18
N LEU A 30 14.64 2.54 2.10
CA LEU A 30 15.86 2.03 1.46
C LEU A 30 15.89 2.34 -0.04
N ALA A 31 14.73 2.50 -0.68
CA ALA A 31 14.62 2.85 -2.09
C ALA A 31 15.28 4.21 -2.42
N VAL A 32 15.51 5.09 -1.44
CA VAL A 32 16.23 6.36 -1.64
C VAL A 32 17.68 6.15 -2.09
N LEU A 33 18.29 5.04 -1.68
CA LEU A 33 19.64 4.68 -2.08
C LEU A 33 19.67 4.19 -3.53
N PRO A 34 20.79 4.38 -4.26
CA PRO A 34 20.98 3.83 -5.60
C PRO A 34 21.24 2.32 -5.51
N LEU A 35 20.16 1.55 -5.43
CA LEU A 35 20.17 0.11 -5.31
C LEU A 35 20.06 -0.57 -6.69
N PRO A 36 20.38 -1.87 -6.79
CA PRO A 36 20.27 -2.60 -8.05
C PRO A 36 18.81 -2.73 -8.52
N LEU A 37 18.60 -2.89 -9.83
CA LEU A 37 17.26 -2.88 -10.46
C LEU A 37 16.31 -3.91 -9.85
N GLU A 38 16.84 -5.06 -9.46
CA GLU A 38 16.13 -6.18 -8.84
C GLU A 38 15.47 -5.78 -7.51
N PHE A 39 16.10 -4.86 -6.76
CA PHE A 39 15.53 -4.33 -5.52
C PHE A 39 14.22 -3.59 -5.80
N TYR A 40 14.16 -2.77 -6.85
CA TYR A 40 12.96 -2.00 -7.18
C TYR A 40 11.83 -2.88 -7.70
N SER A 41 12.14 -3.95 -8.44
CA SER A 41 11.14 -4.94 -8.84
C SER A 41 10.51 -5.63 -7.62
N LEU A 42 11.32 -6.04 -6.65
CA LEU A 42 10.83 -6.66 -5.42
C LEU A 42 10.04 -5.68 -4.55
N LEU A 43 10.54 -4.44 -4.42
CA LEU A 43 9.86 -3.36 -3.71
C LEU A 43 8.44 -3.15 -4.25
N ARG A 44 8.27 -3.08 -5.58
CA ARG A 44 6.95 -2.91 -6.21
C ARG A 44 5.99 -4.03 -5.84
N VAL A 45 6.41 -5.28 -5.86
CA VAL A 45 5.56 -6.42 -5.47
C VAL A 45 5.10 -6.30 -4.02
N VAL A 46 6.03 -6.04 -3.10
CA VAL A 46 5.74 -5.95 -1.66
C VAL A 46 4.88 -4.72 -1.34
N ALA A 47 5.22 -3.56 -1.90
CA ALA A 47 4.50 -2.32 -1.70
C ALA A 47 3.09 -2.40 -2.32
N ALA A 48 2.95 -2.85 -3.57
CA ALA A 48 1.65 -3.02 -4.21
C ALA A 48 0.75 -3.98 -3.44
N GLY A 49 1.27 -5.13 -2.99
CA GLY A 49 0.51 -6.07 -2.18
C GLY A 49 0.02 -5.46 -0.86
N THR A 50 0.91 -4.71 -0.19
CA THR A 50 0.60 -4.02 1.07
C THR A 50 -0.45 -2.92 0.89
N PHE A 51 -0.29 -2.09 -0.14
CA PHE A 51 -1.24 -1.01 -0.43
C PHE A 51 -2.59 -1.54 -0.92
N ALA A 52 -2.60 -2.60 -1.74
CA ALA A 52 -3.83 -3.26 -2.18
C ALA A 52 -4.60 -3.86 -1.00
N TRP A 53 -3.90 -4.48 -0.05
CA TRP A 53 -4.53 -4.96 1.19
C TRP A 53 -5.13 -3.81 2.00
N GLY A 54 -4.39 -2.71 2.16
CA GLY A 54 -4.89 -1.52 2.84
C GLY A 54 -6.14 -0.92 2.18
N ALA A 55 -6.19 -0.91 0.84
CA ALA A 55 -7.37 -0.49 0.08
C ALA A 55 -8.56 -1.39 0.38
N TYR A 56 -8.37 -2.70 0.31
CA TYR A 56 -9.40 -3.70 0.60
C TYR A 56 -9.95 -3.58 2.03
N ARG A 57 -9.08 -3.42 3.03
CA ARG A 57 -9.47 -3.24 4.44
C ARG A 57 -10.28 -1.99 4.69
N ASN A 58 -9.99 -0.92 3.96
CA ASN A 58 -10.69 0.36 4.13
C ASN A 58 -11.90 0.49 3.19
N PHE A 59 -12.15 -0.49 2.31
CA PHE A 59 -13.29 -0.49 1.41
C PHE A 59 -14.61 -0.55 2.19
N GLY A 60 -15.56 0.32 1.84
CA GLY A 60 -16.86 0.40 2.51
C GLY A 60 -16.86 1.12 3.87
N LYS A 61 -15.70 1.63 4.34
CA LYS A 61 -15.68 2.55 5.50
C LYS A 61 -16.30 3.89 5.12
N ARG A 62 -16.89 4.58 6.10
CA ARG A 62 -17.57 5.88 5.91
C ARG A 62 -16.65 6.97 5.30
N VAL A 63 -15.34 6.84 5.51
CA VAL A 63 -14.32 7.75 4.96
C VAL A 63 -13.72 7.14 3.70
N LEU A 64 -14.14 7.62 2.54
CA LEU A 64 -13.67 7.16 1.22
C LEU A 64 -12.22 7.56 0.90
N LEU A 65 -11.66 8.54 1.62
CA LEU A 65 -10.34 9.10 1.34
C LEU A 65 -9.21 8.08 1.58
N LEU A 66 -9.28 7.29 2.66
CA LEU A 66 -8.28 6.26 2.98
C LEU A 66 -8.21 5.17 1.91
N PRO A 67 -9.30 4.44 1.58
CA PRO A 67 -9.24 3.37 0.57
C PRO A 67 -8.83 3.91 -0.80
N LEU A 68 -9.21 5.15 -1.14
CA LEU A 68 -8.75 5.80 -2.37
C LEU A 68 -7.24 6.03 -2.37
N ALA A 69 -6.67 6.59 -1.29
CA ALA A 69 -5.24 6.82 -1.17
C ALA A 69 -4.44 5.51 -1.26
N TYR A 70 -4.88 4.46 -0.55
CA TYR A 70 -4.29 3.12 -0.67
C TYR A 70 -4.37 2.56 -2.09
N THR A 71 -5.49 2.74 -2.78
CA THR A 71 -5.66 2.29 -4.16
C THR A 71 -4.71 3.02 -5.12
N LEU A 72 -4.54 4.34 -4.95
CA LEU A 72 -3.61 5.12 -5.75
C LEU A 72 -2.16 4.64 -5.58
N PHE A 73 -1.72 4.38 -4.34
CA PHE A 73 -0.40 3.81 -4.11
C PHE A 73 -0.26 2.39 -4.66
N ALA A 74 -1.30 1.55 -4.55
CA ALA A 74 -1.27 0.20 -5.11
C ALA A 74 -1.09 0.21 -6.64
N ILE A 75 -1.72 1.17 -7.34
CA ILE A 75 -1.56 1.38 -8.78
C ILE A 75 -0.16 1.92 -9.09
N LEU A 76 0.32 2.89 -8.31
CA LEU A 76 1.63 3.52 -8.50
C LEU A 76 2.78 2.52 -8.36
N PHE A 77 2.71 1.63 -7.36
CA PHE A 77 3.71 0.59 -7.11
C PHE A 77 3.45 -0.73 -7.86
N ASN A 78 2.49 -0.79 -8.79
CA ASN A 78 2.12 -2.01 -9.48
C ASN A 78 3.30 -2.61 -10.28
N PRO A 79 3.67 -3.89 -10.08
CA PRO A 79 4.75 -4.53 -10.85
C PRO A 79 4.40 -4.79 -12.32
N VAL A 80 3.12 -4.79 -12.71
CA VAL A 80 2.68 -5.11 -14.07
C VAL A 80 2.94 -3.95 -15.05
N MET A 81 2.82 -2.71 -14.59
CA MET A 81 3.01 -1.51 -15.40
C MET A 81 4.06 -0.63 -14.74
N GLU A 82 5.31 -0.78 -15.18
CA GLU A 82 6.40 0.08 -14.75
C GLU A 82 6.22 1.50 -15.29
N ILE A 83 6.11 2.46 -14.37
CA ILE A 83 6.09 3.88 -14.70
C ILE A 83 7.54 4.37 -14.73
N ASN A 84 8.02 4.69 -15.92
CA ASN A 84 9.35 5.27 -16.14
C ASN A 84 9.36 6.74 -15.69
N LEU A 85 9.66 6.97 -14.41
CA LEU A 85 9.94 8.30 -13.87
C LEU A 85 11.42 8.41 -13.51
N ALA A 86 11.94 9.63 -13.54
CA ALA A 86 13.28 9.92 -13.04
C ALA A 86 13.40 9.54 -11.55
N LYS A 87 14.60 9.08 -11.15
CA LYS A 87 14.87 8.68 -9.76
C LYS A 87 14.54 9.77 -8.75
N GLU A 88 14.80 11.02 -9.12
CA GLU A 88 14.51 12.22 -8.33
C GLU A 88 13.02 12.40 -8.00
N ILE A 89 12.13 11.89 -8.87
CA ILE A 89 10.67 11.92 -8.65
C ILE A 89 10.22 10.73 -7.82
N TRP A 90 10.85 9.56 -8.00
CA TRP A 90 10.56 8.37 -7.19
C TRP A 90 10.94 8.53 -5.72
N ILE A 91 12.05 9.21 -5.42
CA ILE A 91 12.50 9.44 -4.03
C ILE A 91 11.39 10.06 -3.14
N PRO A 92 10.79 11.22 -3.47
CA PRO A 92 9.74 11.79 -2.63
C PRO A 92 8.48 10.92 -2.62
N ILE A 93 8.17 10.21 -3.71
CA ILE A 93 7.04 9.26 -3.76
C ILE A 93 7.24 8.12 -2.74
N ASP A 94 8.41 7.49 -2.75
CA ASP A 94 8.75 6.38 -1.86
C ASP A 94 8.73 6.82 -0.39
N LEU A 95 9.29 8.00 -0.09
CA LEU A 95 9.27 8.59 1.24
C LEU A 95 7.85 8.89 1.73
N VAL A 96 7.02 9.52 0.90
CA VAL A 96 5.62 9.84 1.24
C VAL A 96 4.82 8.56 1.42
N ALA A 97 5.01 7.56 0.56
CA ALA A 97 4.35 6.26 0.67
C ALA A 97 4.72 5.54 1.97
N GLY A 98 6.01 5.52 2.34
CA GLY A 98 6.49 4.93 3.59
C GLY A 98 5.91 5.65 4.81
N LEU A 99 5.92 6.98 4.82
CA LEU A 99 5.35 7.77 5.90
C LEU A 99 3.84 7.58 6.02
N PHE A 100 3.12 7.63 4.89
CA PHE A 100 1.68 7.38 4.82
C PHE A 100 1.36 6.02 5.44
N LEU A 101 2.08 4.98 5.06
CA LEU A 101 1.87 3.62 5.56
C LEU A 101 2.06 3.53 7.09
N LEU A 102 3.07 4.20 7.64
CA LEU A 102 3.31 4.24 9.10
C LEU A 102 2.23 5.01 9.86
N LEU A 103 1.80 6.17 9.35
CA LEU A 103 0.77 7.00 9.99
C LEU A 103 -0.60 6.33 9.97
N THR A 104 -0.87 5.55 8.94
CA THR A 104 -2.17 4.87 8.74
C THR A 104 -2.21 3.45 9.29
N LYS A 105 -1.11 2.95 9.88
CA LYS A 105 -0.98 1.56 10.35
C LYS A 105 -2.16 1.07 11.20
N ASN A 106 -2.68 1.91 12.10
CA ASN A 106 -3.78 1.57 13.02
C ASN A 106 -5.12 1.31 12.29
N HIS A 107 -5.21 1.64 11.00
CA HIS A 107 -6.41 1.42 10.19
C HIS A 107 -6.36 0.10 9.41
N ILE A 108 -5.19 -0.57 9.39
CA ILE A 108 -4.89 -1.76 8.58
C ILE A 108 -4.34 -2.94 9.41
N ALA A 109 -3.61 -2.66 10.49
CA ALA A 109 -3.06 -3.63 11.45
C ALA A 109 -3.80 -3.62 12.80
N GLU A 110 -3.54 -4.67 13.59
CA GLU A 110 -3.90 -4.80 15.02
C GLU A 110 -3.31 -3.66 15.88
#